data_AF-A0A1E7KFZ0-F1
#
_entry.id   AF-A0A1E7KFZ0-F1
#
_cell.length_a   1.000
_cell.length_b   1.000
_cell.length_c   1.000
_cell.angle_alpha   90.00
_cell.angle_beta   90.00
_cell.angle_gamma   90.00
#
_symmetry.space_group_name_H-M   'P 1'
#
loop_
_entity.id
_entity.type
_entity.pdbx_description
1 polymer ?
#
loop_
_entity_poly.entity_id
_entity_poly.type
_entity_poly.pdbx_seq_one_letter_code
_entity_poly.pdbx_strand_id
1 'polypeptide(L)'
;MSVRIRRDLLVRRILVSTAAAATVTLTVGLTAGCGALDKALDCANTAVTISETVNDLQEAVSGSSEDPAAARDALDQIEKNLNKLEKETDEGDLSASVGKLNKAVDSVHQDLDQGRDPDVGPVVDAADEITKVCKPG
;
A
#
# COMPACT_ATOMS: atom_id res chain seq x y z
N MET A 1 27.89 9.91 -45.24
CA MET A 1 28.67 8.76 -44.74
C MET A 1 28.92 9.02 -43.26
N SER A 2 27.89 9.00 -42.40
CA SER A 2 27.13 7.83 -41.91
C SER A 2 27.95 7.00 -40.94
N VAL A 3 27.43 6.82 -39.71
CA VAL A 3 27.45 5.63 -38.83
C VAL A 3 27.68 6.00 -37.34
N ARG A 4 26.78 5.50 -36.47
CA ARG A 4 26.68 5.57 -34.99
C ARG A 4 25.65 6.56 -34.43
N ILE A 5 24.51 6.74 -35.09
CA ILE A 5 23.25 6.05 -34.70
C ILE A 5 23.48 4.67 -34.10
N ARG A 6 23.13 4.52 -32.81
CA ARG A 6 22.63 3.35 -32.06
C ARG A 6 23.05 3.60 -30.60
N ARG A 7 22.13 3.99 -29.71
CA ARG A 7 21.21 3.08 -29.02
C ARG A 7 22.00 2.01 -28.25
N ASP A 8 21.58 1.70 -27.02
CA ASP A 8 21.92 0.48 -26.27
C ASP A 8 22.89 0.52 -25.06
N LEU A 9 23.47 1.64 -24.61
CA LEU A 9 24.38 1.56 -23.43
C LEU A 9 24.22 2.59 -22.30
N LEU A 10 23.22 3.47 -22.37
CA LEU A 10 22.75 4.16 -21.15
C LEU A 10 21.63 3.37 -20.45
N VAL A 11 21.52 2.07 -20.78
CA VAL A 11 20.94 0.98 -19.97
C VAL A 11 21.87 0.74 -18.77
N ARG A 12 21.93 1.72 -17.88
CA ARG A 12 22.47 1.54 -16.52
C ARG A 12 22.05 2.68 -15.61
N ARG A 13 20.75 2.99 -15.60
CA ARG A 13 20.13 3.62 -14.42
C ARG A 13 19.91 2.52 -13.39
N ILE A 14 21.01 2.07 -12.79
CA ILE A 14 20.94 1.38 -11.50
C ILE A 14 20.64 2.51 -10.51
N LEU A 15 19.36 2.73 -10.25
CA LEU A 15 18.92 3.48 -9.09
C LEU A 15 19.26 2.59 -7.90
N VAL A 16 20.38 2.91 -7.26
CA VAL A 16 20.78 2.34 -5.98
C VAL A 16 19.76 2.83 -4.95
N SER A 17 18.76 2.02 -4.65
CA SER A 17 17.89 2.19 -3.50
C SER A 17 18.68 1.81 -2.25
N THR A 18 19.27 2.81 -1.60
CA THR A 18 19.79 2.64 -0.24
C THR A 18 18.62 2.43 0.71
N ALA A 19 18.26 1.18 0.96
CA ALA A 19 17.35 0.82 2.05
C ALA A 19 18.02 1.21 3.38
N ALA A 20 17.58 2.32 3.97
CA ALA A 20 17.94 2.67 5.34
C ALA A 20 17.21 1.71 6.27
N ALA A 21 17.92 0.70 6.78
CA ALA A 21 17.40 -0.17 7.81
C ALA A 21 17.26 0.65 9.11
N ALA A 22 16.02 1.01 9.47
CA ALA A 22 15.72 1.60 10.77
C ALA A 22 15.84 0.49 11.83
N THR A 23 16.87 0.55 12.66
CA THR A 23 16.99 -0.32 13.84
C THR A 23 16.01 0.14 14.90
N VAL A 24 14.90 -0.58 15.07
CA VAL A 24 13.93 -0.36 16.14
C VAL A 24 14.39 -1.12 17.38
N THR A 25 14.82 -0.41 18.41
CA THR A 25 15.10 -1.00 19.74
C THR A 25 13.79 -1.13 20.50
N LEU A 26 13.17 -2.32 20.51
CA LEU A 26 11.98 -2.59 21.30
C LEU A 26 12.32 -2.78 22.79
N THR A 27 12.08 -1.76 23.60
CA THR A 27 11.99 -1.90 25.06
C THR A 27 10.56 -2.30 25.44
N VAL A 28 10.22 -3.59 25.31
CA VAL A 28 8.90 -4.10 25.70
C VAL A 28 8.82 -4.18 27.23
N GLY A 29 8.00 -3.31 27.83
CA GLY A 29 7.51 -3.49 29.19
C GLY A 29 6.52 -4.66 29.22
N LEU A 30 6.93 -5.80 29.77
CA LEU A 30 6.23 -7.11 29.72
C LEU A 30 4.94 -7.20 30.56
N THR A 31 4.08 -6.18 30.62
CA THR A 31 2.82 -6.27 31.38
C THR A 31 1.60 -6.62 30.52
N ALA A 32 1.72 -6.61 29.19
CA ALA A 32 0.71 -7.11 28.27
C ALA A 32 1.13 -8.50 27.75
N GLY A 33 0.29 -9.51 27.92
CA GLY A 33 0.57 -10.87 27.43
C GLY A 33 0.76 -10.91 25.91
N CYS A 34 1.41 -11.97 25.40
CA CYS A 34 1.77 -12.14 23.98
C CYS A 34 0.62 -11.85 23.00
N GLY A 35 -0.65 -12.06 23.37
CA GLY A 35 -1.79 -11.80 22.49
C GLY A 35 -1.90 -10.36 21.97
N ALA A 36 -1.50 -9.36 22.75
CA ALA A 36 -1.45 -7.97 22.25
C ALA A 36 -0.28 -7.74 21.28
N LEU A 37 0.83 -8.43 21.50
CA LEU A 37 2.00 -8.39 20.62
C LEU A 37 1.71 -9.12 19.29
N ASP A 38 1.09 -10.30 19.34
CA ASP A 38 0.67 -11.05 18.15
C ASP A 38 -0.28 -10.19 17.29
N LYS A 39 -1.24 -9.51 17.92
CA LYS A 39 -2.17 -8.60 17.25
C LYS A 39 -1.49 -7.38 16.62
N ALA A 40 -0.50 -6.79 17.32
CA ALA A 40 0.28 -5.70 16.77
C ALA A 40 1.16 -6.15 15.59
N LEU A 41 1.72 -7.36 15.64
CA LEU A 41 2.47 -7.94 14.54
C LEU A 41 1.59 -8.29 13.34
N ASP A 42 0.38 -8.81 13.56
CA ASP A 42 -0.61 -9.04 12.50
C ASP A 42 -1.06 -7.73 11.86
N CYS A 43 -1.33 -6.68 12.66
CA CYS A 43 -1.63 -5.33 12.16
C CYS A 43 -0.50 -4.81 11.27
N ALA A 44 0.74 -4.87 11.76
CA ALA A 44 1.91 -4.39 11.02
C ALA A 44 2.12 -5.17 9.71
N ASN A 45 2.00 -6.50 9.72
CA ASN A 45 2.12 -7.32 8.52
C ASN A 45 1.01 -6.99 7.51
N THR A 46 -0.24 -6.93 7.96
CA THR A 46 -1.36 -6.60 7.07
C THR A 46 -1.24 -5.17 6.51
N ALA A 47 -0.79 -4.20 7.31
CA ALA A 47 -0.52 -2.83 6.85
C ALA A 47 0.58 -2.79 5.77
N VAL A 48 1.66 -3.57 5.92
CA VAL A 48 2.70 -3.69 4.89
C VAL A 48 2.13 -4.29 3.60
N THR A 49 1.34 -5.37 3.68
CA THR A 49 0.68 -5.95 2.51
C THR A 49 -0.22 -4.94 1.80
N ILE A 50 -0.96 -4.12 2.55
CA ILE A 50 -1.77 -3.03 1.99
C ILE A 50 -0.88 -2.02 1.25
N SER A 51 0.22 -1.58 1.88
CA SER A 51 1.16 -0.65 1.24
C SER A 51 1.75 -1.19 -0.06
N GLU A 52 2.09 -2.49 -0.10
CA GLU A 52 2.57 -3.14 -1.33
C GLU A 52 1.47 -3.16 -2.41
N THR A 53 0.25 -3.55 -2.04
CA THR A 53 -0.89 -3.61 -2.98
C THR A 53 -1.27 -2.22 -3.50
N VAL A 54 -1.12 -1.17 -2.69
CA VAL A 54 -1.31 0.24 -3.11
C VAL A 54 -0.20 0.69 -4.06
N ASN A 55 1.02 0.18 -3.92
CA ASN A 55 2.08 0.43 -4.88
C ASN A 55 1.80 -0.28 -6.22
N ASP A 56 1.33 -1.52 -6.17
CA ASP A 56 0.89 -2.26 -7.37
C ASP A 56 -0.27 -1.55 -8.06
N LEU A 57 -1.21 -0.99 -7.29
CA LEU A 57 -2.28 -0.15 -7.81
C LEU A 57 -1.72 1.07 -8.54
N GLN A 58 -0.78 1.81 -7.94
CA GLN A 58 -0.15 2.99 -8.56
C GLN A 58 0.53 2.64 -9.88
N GLU A 59 1.26 1.52 -9.94
CA GLU A 59 1.87 1.03 -11.18
C GLU A 59 0.79 0.65 -12.20
N ALA A 60 -0.27 -0.05 -11.79
CA ALA A 60 -1.35 -0.46 -12.66
C ALA A 60 -2.14 0.74 -13.23
N VAL A 61 -2.47 1.75 -12.42
CA VAL A 61 -3.15 2.95 -12.93
C VAL A 61 -2.27 3.75 -13.89
N SER A 62 -0.95 3.76 -13.70
CA SER A 62 -0.04 4.42 -14.65
C SER A 62 -0.03 3.79 -16.06
N GLY A 63 -0.42 2.51 -16.18
CA GLY A 63 -0.66 1.81 -17.46
C GLY A 63 -2.14 1.58 -17.80
N SER A 64 -3.08 2.01 -16.96
CA SER A 64 -4.51 1.64 -17.02
C SER A 64 -5.29 2.16 -18.22
N SER A 65 -4.71 3.10 -18.98
CA SER A 65 -5.26 3.53 -20.28
C SER A 65 -5.39 2.35 -21.26
N GLU A 66 -4.63 1.28 -21.06
CA GLU A 66 -4.58 0.11 -21.93
C GLU A 66 -5.32 -1.11 -21.35
N ASP A 67 -5.26 -1.32 -20.02
CA ASP A 67 -5.97 -2.41 -19.34
C ASP A 67 -6.38 -2.04 -17.90
N PRO A 68 -7.66 -1.71 -17.65
CA PRO A 68 -8.13 -1.39 -16.30
C PRO A 68 -8.31 -2.63 -15.41
N ALA A 69 -8.18 -3.85 -15.94
CA ALA A 69 -8.37 -5.07 -15.14
C ALA A 69 -7.32 -5.21 -14.04
N ALA A 70 -6.05 -4.89 -14.32
CA ALA A 70 -4.99 -4.94 -13.32
C ALA A 70 -5.22 -3.97 -12.15
N ALA A 71 -5.72 -2.76 -12.43
CA ALA A 71 -6.05 -1.79 -11.39
C ALA A 71 -7.23 -2.27 -10.53
N ARG A 72 -8.25 -2.90 -11.15
CA ARG A 72 -9.39 -3.49 -10.42
C ARG A 72 -8.95 -4.64 -9.52
N ASP A 73 -8.11 -5.52 -10.02
CA ASP A 73 -7.57 -6.64 -9.23
C ASP A 73 -6.78 -6.13 -8.01
N ALA A 74 -5.98 -5.07 -8.17
CA ALA A 74 -5.26 -4.46 -7.06
C ALA A 74 -6.21 -3.85 -6.02
N LEU A 75 -7.26 -3.12 -6.45
CA LEU A 75 -8.28 -2.57 -5.55
C LEU A 75 -9.02 -3.68 -4.78
N ASP A 76 -9.45 -4.75 -5.46
CA ASP A 76 -10.09 -5.91 -4.85
C ASP A 76 -9.19 -6.56 -3.78
N GLN A 77 -7.87 -6.59 -4.00
CA GLN A 77 -6.91 -7.10 -3.00
C GLN A 77 -6.78 -6.15 -1.81
N ILE A 78 -6.77 -4.83 -2.04
CA ILE A 78 -6.78 -3.83 -0.96
C ILE A 78 -8.02 -4.04 -0.07
N GLU A 79 -9.21 -4.16 -0.65
CA GLU A 79 -10.45 -4.40 0.12
C GLU A 79 -10.39 -5.70 0.94
N LYS A 80 -9.88 -6.79 0.35
CA LYS A 80 -9.73 -8.06 1.08
C LYS A 80 -8.78 -7.93 2.27
N ASN A 81 -7.66 -7.22 2.09
CA ASN A 81 -6.70 -6.98 3.16
C ASN A 81 -7.29 -6.09 4.26
N LEU A 82 -8.09 -5.08 3.91
CA LEU A 82 -8.77 -4.22 4.87
C LEU A 82 -9.81 -4.97 5.70
N ASN A 83 -10.61 -5.80 5.05
CA ASN A 83 -11.58 -6.67 5.72
C ASN A 83 -10.91 -7.66 6.68
N LYS A 84 -9.67 -8.06 6.39
CA LYS A 84 -8.86 -8.90 7.29
C LYS A 84 -8.36 -8.08 8.48
N LEU A 85 -7.84 -6.88 8.22
CA LEU A 85 -7.35 -5.97 9.24
C LEU A 85 -8.44 -5.62 10.28
N GLU A 86 -9.65 -5.25 9.84
CA GLU A 86 -10.77 -4.97 10.74
C GLU A 86 -11.15 -6.15 11.64
N LYS A 87 -10.98 -7.39 11.19
CA LYS A 87 -11.24 -8.59 12.00
C LYS A 87 -10.11 -8.89 12.98
N GLU A 88 -8.92 -8.40 12.69
CA GLU A 88 -7.73 -8.63 13.49
C GLU A 88 -7.57 -7.58 14.57
N THR A 89 -8.24 -6.42 14.47
CA THR A 89 -8.01 -5.25 15.34
C THR A 89 -9.31 -4.59 15.81
N ASP A 90 -9.41 -4.24 17.10
CA ASP A 90 -10.61 -3.62 17.71
C ASP A 90 -10.40 -2.12 18.09
N GLU A 91 -9.47 -1.42 17.42
CA GLU A 91 -9.10 -0.05 17.81
C GLU A 91 -9.84 0.99 16.95
N GLY A 92 -10.53 1.94 17.61
CA GLY A 92 -11.39 2.92 16.93
C GLY A 92 -10.64 3.80 15.91
N ASP A 93 -9.39 4.15 16.19
CA ASP A 93 -8.55 4.94 15.28
C ASP A 93 -8.15 4.15 14.01
N LEU A 94 -8.04 2.83 14.13
CA LEU A 94 -7.79 1.96 13.00
C LEU A 94 -9.04 1.81 12.13
N SER A 95 -10.21 1.61 12.74
CA SER A 95 -11.48 1.53 12.00
C SER A 95 -11.77 2.83 11.21
N ALA A 96 -11.47 3.99 11.78
CA ALA A 96 -11.59 5.27 11.06
C ALA A 96 -10.64 5.36 9.86
N SER A 97 -9.41 4.85 9.99
CA SER A 97 -8.41 4.84 8.93
C SER A 97 -8.76 3.85 7.82
N VAL A 98 -9.24 2.65 8.18
CA VAL A 98 -9.78 1.66 7.23
C VAL A 98 -10.98 2.22 6.47
N GLY A 99 -11.91 2.90 7.16
CA GLY A 99 -13.05 3.54 6.52
C GLY A 99 -12.68 4.64 5.53
N LYS A 100 -11.58 5.37 5.74
CA LYS A 100 -11.05 6.32 4.76
C LYS A 100 -10.48 5.60 3.54
N LEU A 101 -9.71 4.53 3.75
CA LEU A 101 -9.12 3.77 2.66
C LEU A 101 -10.19 3.10 1.79
N ASN A 102 -11.22 2.49 2.39
CA ASN A 102 -12.37 1.91 1.66
C ASN A 102 -13.04 2.96 0.76
N LYS A 103 -13.31 4.17 1.28
CA LYS A 103 -13.92 5.25 0.47
C LYS A 103 -13.02 5.71 -0.68
N ALA A 104 -11.72 5.74 -0.47
CA ALA A 104 -10.76 6.08 -1.52
C ALA A 104 -10.76 5.00 -2.62
N VAL A 105 -10.71 3.73 -2.23
CA VAL A 105 -10.81 2.57 -3.14
C VAL A 105 -12.11 2.60 -3.96
N ASP A 106 -13.26 2.84 -3.31
CA ASP A 106 -14.56 3.00 -3.98
C ASP A 106 -14.53 4.11 -5.04
N SER A 107 -13.86 5.23 -4.73
CA SER A 107 -13.77 6.37 -5.65
C SER A 107 -12.93 6.01 -6.89
N VAL A 108 -11.81 5.29 -6.71
CA VAL A 108 -10.99 4.78 -7.81
C VAL A 108 -11.79 3.79 -8.67
N HIS A 109 -12.52 2.86 -8.05
CA HIS A 109 -13.42 1.95 -8.77
C HIS A 109 -14.44 2.70 -9.63
N GLN A 110 -15.06 3.73 -9.08
CA GLN A 110 -16.03 4.55 -9.80
C GLN A 110 -15.42 5.31 -10.98
N ASP A 111 -14.19 5.81 -10.84
CA ASP A 111 -13.47 6.46 -11.94
C ASP A 111 -13.15 5.47 -13.06
N LEU A 112 -12.64 4.28 -12.70
CA LEU A 112 -12.38 3.20 -13.65
C LEU A 112 -13.66 2.72 -14.36
N ASP A 113 -14.79 2.63 -13.67
CA ASP A 113 -16.10 2.28 -14.25
C ASP A 113 -16.61 3.33 -15.23
N GLN A 114 -16.33 4.60 -14.96
CA GLN A 114 -16.76 5.73 -15.79
C GLN A 114 -15.76 6.07 -16.91
N GLY A 115 -14.66 5.32 -17.01
CA GLY A 115 -13.57 5.60 -17.97
C GLY A 115 -12.88 6.94 -17.72
N ARG A 116 -12.86 7.40 -16.45
CA ARG A 116 -12.12 8.59 -16.01
C ARG A 116 -10.73 8.19 -15.56
N ASP A 117 -9.82 9.15 -15.56
CA ASP A 117 -8.49 8.98 -14.97
C ASP A 117 -8.63 8.96 -13.44
N PRO A 118 -8.32 7.84 -12.76
CA PRO A 118 -8.49 7.72 -11.33
C PRO A 118 -7.42 8.48 -10.53
N ASP A 119 -7.84 9.16 -9.47
CA ASP A 119 -6.91 9.70 -8.46
C ASP A 119 -6.65 8.67 -7.36
N VAL A 120 -5.43 8.14 -7.32
CA VAL A 120 -4.99 7.17 -6.29
C VAL A 120 -4.32 7.82 -5.08
N GLY A 121 -4.10 9.15 -5.09
CA GLY A 121 -3.49 9.87 -3.96
C GLY A 121 -4.21 9.62 -2.63
N PRO A 122 -5.55 9.72 -2.56
CA PRO A 122 -6.30 9.40 -1.35
C PRO A 122 -6.13 7.96 -0.84
N VAL A 123 -5.85 7.00 -1.74
CA VAL A 123 -5.58 5.60 -1.37
C VAL A 123 -4.21 5.49 -0.69
N VAL A 124 -3.20 6.17 -1.24
CA VAL A 124 -1.85 6.22 -0.66
C VAL A 124 -1.88 6.86 0.73
N ASP A 125 -2.51 8.02 0.85
CA ASP A 125 -2.58 8.76 2.12
C ASP A 125 -3.25 7.93 3.23
N ALA A 126 -4.34 7.23 2.91
CA ALA A 126 -5.04 6.41 3.89
C ALA A 126 -4.27 5.14 4.27
N ALA A 127 -3.55 4.51 3.34
CA ALA A 127 -2.67 3.38 3.63
C ALA A 127 -1.49 3.77 4.54
N ASP A 128 -0.94 4.98 4.36
CA ASP A 128 0.09 5.53 5.24
C ASP A 128 -0.43 5.75 6.67
N GLU A 129 -1.66 6.26 6.83
CA GLU A 129 -2.29 6.40 8.15
C GLU A 129 -2.49 5.06 8.84
N ILE A 130 -2.95 4.02 8.12
CA ILE A 130 -3.06 2.65 8.65
C ILE A 130 -1.71 2.14 9.13
N THR A 131 -0.65 2.32 8.34
CA THR A 131 0.71 1.90 8.71
C THR A 131 1.22 2.63 9.96
N LYS A 132 0.86 3.91 10.14
CA LYS A 132 1.20 4.68 11.36
C LYS A 132 0.48 4.15 12.59
N VAL A 133 -0.80 3.81 12.47
CA VAL A 133 -1.61 3.26 13.58
C VAL A 133 -1.14 1.84 13.94
N CYS A 134 -0.79 1.01 12.96
CA CYS A 134 -0.32 -0.36 13.18
C CYS A 134 1.13 -0.47 13.69
N LYS A 135 1.87 0.65 13.80
CA LYS A 135 3.28 0.61 14.21
C LYS A 135 3.36 0.36 15.72
N PRO A 136 4.09 -0.66 16.20
CA PRO A 136 4.34 -0.82 17.62
C PRO A 136 5.15 0.39 18.11
N GLY A 137 4.61 1.09 19.12
CA GLY A 137 5.25 2.23 19.78
C GLY A 137 6.48 1.83 20.61
#